data_AF-A0A2U3LLL7-F1
#
_entry.id   AF-A0A2U3LLL7-F1
#
_cell.length_a   1.000
_cell.length_b   1.000
_cell.length_c   1.000
_cell.angle_alpha   90.00
_cell.angle_beta   90.00
_cell.angle_gamma   90.00
#
_symmetry.space_group_name_H-M   'P 1'
#
loop_
_entity.id
_entity.type
_entity.pdbx_description
1 polymer ?
#
loop_
_entity_poly.entity_id
_entity_poly.type
_entity_poly.pdbx_seq_one_letter_code
_entity_poly.pdbx_strand_id
1 'polypeptide(L)'
;MDSFWSAWSNLSNDPQDAGARSVVSEQAQELTDSFHNISQQVSQLQTGMDSAVKVQVTQINTYANQIKSLNDQITQAQVSGDNPNDLEDDRDSIVDSLSKLVNVQVVQTPNLAFPGQNVTNYKVVIGNPSSATNNVLVNGSAVYALQDPPATNASGFATVTWSDGSNVDLGTNTGTLSADITARDTDLPNFEAQMDTLANGIAQSVDAISQTGQGLQSEAMGLDFFTDGSNPATTSPPDLPTVTAATITFNPDIQADPTLIPTGAVTGTVAAAIASLANGWTGLSTQIAAGDFGTDATGVSLNPVSATSLSDLYSADVAQVGVAVQQATNMNTGAGVLLTNATNQRETVSGVSQDEEMTNLILYQKCYSAAAKMISMMDDMLDTLVNMVSTTT
;
A
#
# COMPACT_ATOMS: atom_id res chain seq x y z
N MET A 1 17.82 -15.07 15.53
CA MET A 1 17.98 -16.39 14.89
C MET A 1 19.37 -16.98 15.16
N ASP A 2 20.47 -16.30 14.81
CA ASP A 2 21.84 -16.79 15.09
C ASP A 2 22.10 -17.09 16.57
N SER A 3 21.61 -16.24 17.47
CA SER A 3 21.71 -16.43 18.91
C SER A 3 20.97 -17.68 19.40
N PHE A 4 19.81 -17.99 18.84
CA PHE A 4 19.03 -19.20 19.14
C PHE A 4 19.81 -20.46 18.73
N TRP A 5 20.35 -20.49 17.51
CA TRP A 5 21.17 -21.62 17.05
C TRP A 5 22.47 -21.77 17.84
N SER A 6 23.09 -20.66 18.20
CA SER A 6 24.30 -20.64 19.04
C SER A 6 24.01 -21.16 20.44
N ALA A 7 22.84 -20.84 21.01
CA ALA A 7 22.40 -21.37 22.30
C ALA A 7 22.25 -22.90 22.26
N TRP A 8 21.63 -23.45 21.21
CA TRP A 8 21.54 -24.90 21.00
C TRP A 8 22.90 -25.57 20.81
N SER A 9 23.82 -24.93 20.07
CA SER A 9 25.19 -25.40 19.90
C SER A 9 25.92 -25.47 21.24
N ASN A 10 25.80 -24.43 22.07
CA ASN A 10 26.39 -24.40 23.41
C ASN A 10 25.79 -25.49 24.32
N LEU A 11 24.45 -25.65 24.30
CA LEU A 11 23.76 -26.69 25.05
C LEU A 11 24.16 -28.10 24.61
N SER A 12 24.53 -28.30 23.35
CA SER A 12 25.00 -29.61 22.86
C SER A 12 26.34 -30.04 23.46
N ASN A 13 27.19 -29.07 23.87
CA ASN A 13 28.49 -29.35 24.48
C ASN A 13 28.38 -29.77 25.95
N ASP A 14 27.41 -29.21 26.69
CA ASP A 14 27.08 -29.61 28.05
C ASP A 14 25.54 -29.69 28.26
N PRO A 15 24.92 -30.83 27.90
CA PRO A 15 23.47 -30.99 27.93
C PRO A 15 22.85 -31.00 29.33
N GLN A 16 23.67 -31.11 30.37
CA GLN A 16 23.23 -31.13 31.78
C GLN A 16 23.33 -29.75 32.43
N ASP A 17 24.00 -28.79 31.79
CA ASP A 17 24.14 -27.45 32.34
C ASP A 17 22.80 -26.71 32.36
N ALA A 18 22.35 -26.37 33.57
CA ALA A 18 21.09 -25.65 33.78
C ALA A 18 21.16 -24.22 33.21
N GLY A 19 22.34 -23.60 33.18
CA GLY A 19 22.55 -22.28 32.60
C GLY A 19 22.31 -22.29 31.09
N ALA A 20 22.93 -23.22 30.36
CA ALA A 20 22.79 -23.37 28.92
C ALA A 20 21.35 -23.66 28.50
N ARG A 21 20.60 -24.45 29.30
CA ARG A 21 19.16 -24.69 29.10
C ARG A 21 18.33 -23.43 29.27
N SER A 22 18.62 -22.64 30.30
CA SER A 22 17.95 -21.35 30.52
C SER A 22 18.21 -20.39 29.36
N VAL A 23 19.43 -20.36 28.81
CA VAL A 23 19.77 -19.52 27.64
C VAL A 23 19.00 -19.98 26.40
N VAL A 24 18.86 -21.28 26.16
CA VAL A 24 18.04 -21.79 25.03
C VAL A 24 16.57 -21.38 25.20
N SER A 25 16.02 -21.51 26.41
CA SER A 25 14.64 -21.08 26.69
C SER A 25 14.43 -19.58 26.45
N GLU A 26 15.36 -18.74 26.91
CA GLU A 26 15.29 -17.29 26.71
C GLU A 26 15.36 -16.93 25.22
N GLN A 27 16.28 -17.53 24.48
CA GLN A 27 16.43 -17.29 23.04
C GLN A 27 15.25 -17.83 22.22
N ALA A 28 14.60 -18.90 22.67
CA ALA A 28 13.38 -19.40 22.05
C ALA A 28 12.22 -18.40 22.21
N GLN A 29 12.08 -17.84 23.41
CA GLN A 29 11.07 -16.83 23.70
C GLN A 29 11.31 -15.54 22.90
N GLU A 30 12.57 -15.06 22.84
CA GLU A 30 12.92 -13.88 22.03
C GLU A 30 12.62 -14.10 20.53
N LEU A 31 12.80 -15.32 20.04
CA LEU A 31 12.49 -15.67 18.66
C LEU A 31 10.97 -15.61 18.39
N THR A 32 10.15 -16.22 19.26
CA THR A 32 8.69 -16.17 19.12
C THR A 32 8.15 -14.75 19.26
N ASP A 33 8.68 -13.97 20.21
CA ASP A 33 8.31 -12.57 20.40
C ASP A 33 8.66 -11.72 19.17
N SER A 34 9.79 -12.00 18.51
CA SER A 34 10.17 -11.33 17.26
C SER A 34 9.17 -11.60 16.14
N PHE A 35 8.72 -12.85 15.96
CA PHE A 35 7.69 -13.19 14.98
C PHE A 35 6.35 -12.50 15.27
N HIS A 36 5.90 -12.53 16.53
CA HIS A 36 4.69 -11.84 16.96
C HIS A 36 4.77 -10.33 16.70
N ASN A 37 5.90 -9.70 17.00
CA ASN A 37 6.12 -8.27 16.75
C ASN A 37 6.07 -7.95 15.25
N ILE A 38 6.62 -8.80 14.38
CA ILE A 38 6.56 -8.62 12.92
C ILE A 38 5.12 -8.74 12.42
N SER A 39 4.41 -9.80 12.79
CA SER A 39 3.00 -9.99 12.38
C SER A 39 2.11 -8.85 12.89
N GLN A 40 2.31 -8.41 14.13
CA GLN A 40 1.58 -7.26 14.68
C GLN A 40 1.85 -5.97 13.89
N GLN A 41 3.11 -5.70 13.52
CA GLN A 41 3.46 -4.54 12.70
C GLN A 41 2.81 -4.61 11.32
N VAL A 42 2.80 -5.77 10.67
CA VAL A 42 2.13 -5.97 9.37
C VAL A 42 0.62 -5.71 9.49
N SER A 43 -0.03 -6.25 10.53
CA SER A 43 -1.45 -6.02 10.79
C SER A 43 -1.77 -4.54 11.07
N GLN A 44 -0.91 -3.84 11.81
CA GLN A 44 -1.02 -2.40 12.05
C GLN A 44 -0.86 -1.59 10.74
N LEU A 45 0.06 -1.98 9.86
CA LEU A 45 0.21 -1.37 8.54
C LEU A 45 -1.03 -1.59 7.69
N GLN A 46 -1.59 -2.81 7.66
CA GLN A 46 -2.81 -3.10 6.90
C GLN A 46 -4.00 -2.27 7.37
N THR A 47 -4.22 -2.18 8.69
CA THR A 47 -5.32 -1.38 9.27
C THR A 47 -5.11 0.13 9.08
N GLY A 48 -3.86 0.59 9.11
CA GLY A 48 -3.49 1.96 8.77
C GLY A 48 -3.80 2.31 7.30
N MET A 49 -3.38 1.45 6.37
CA MET A 49 -3.69 1.59 4.94
C MET A 49 -5.20 1.51 4.68
N ASP A 50 -5.93 0.62 5.36
CA ASP A 50 -7.38 0.54 5.26
C ASP A 50 -8.08 1.84 5.68
N SER A 51 -7.60 2.45 6.76
CA SER A 51 -8.08 3.75 7.23
C SER A 51 -7.76 4.86 6.22
N ALA A 52 -6.56 4.84 5.63
CA ALA A 52 -6.17 5.77 4.58
C ALA A 52 -7.08 5.65 3.35
N VAL A 53 -7.36 4.43 2.90
CA VAL A 53 -8.30 4.16 1.79
C VAL A 53 -9.68 4.76 2.06
N LYS A 54 -10.23 4.58 3.26
CA LYS A 54 -11.54 5.17 3.65
C LYS A 54 -11.54 6.70 3.58
N VAL A 55 -10.49 7.34 4.09
CA VAL A 55 -10.31 8.79 4.04
C VAL A 55 -10.18 9.28 2.59
N GLN A 56 -9.39 8.59 1.77
CA GLN A 56 -9.19 8.95 0.37
C GLN A 56 -10.49 8.84 -0.44
N VAL A 57 -11.32 7.81 -0.21
CA VAL A 57 -12.66 7.71 -0.84
C VAL A 57 -13.55 8.91 -0.46
N THR A 58 -13.58 9.27 0.82
CA THR A 58 -14.31 10.46 1.31
C THR A 58 -13.80 11.74 0.63
N GLN A 59 -12.48 11.87 0.50
CA GLN A 59 -11.83 13.02 -0.12
C GLN A 59 -12.15 13.12 -1.62
N ILE A 60 -12.15 11.99 -2.34
CA ILE A 60 -12.53 11.92 -3.76
C ILE A 60 -13.97 12.39 -3.95
N ASN A 61 -14.91 11.92 -3.11
CA ASN A 61 -16.30 12.37 -3.15
C ASN A 61 -16.43 13.88 -2.86
N THR A 62 -15.61 14.41 -1.96
CA THR A 62 -15.56 15.86 -1.66
C THR A 62 -15.07 16.66 -2.87
N TYR A 63 -13.97 16.25 -3.49
CA TYR A 63 -13.45 16.88 -4.71
C TYR A 63 -14.46 16.80 -5.86
N ALA A 64 -15.16 15.68 -6.04
CA ALA A 64 -16.20 15.54 -7.05
C ALA A 64 -17.32 16.58 -6.90
N ASN A 65 -17.79 16.80 -5.66
CA ASN A 65 -18.82 17.80 -5.37
C ASN A 65 -18.34 19.23 -5.58
N GLN A 66 -17.08 19.54 -5.24
CA GLN A 66 -16.49 20.85 -5.49
C GLN A 66 -16.35 21.11 -6.99
N ILE A 67 -15.85 20.13 -7.75
CA ILE A 67 -15.75 20.22 -9.22
C ILE A 67 -17.13 20.44 -9.83
N LYS A 68 -18.17 19.73 -9.39
CA LYS A 68 -19.56 19.97 -9.82
C LYS A 68 -20.00 21.41 -9.55
N SER A 69 -19.78 21.91 -8.33
CA SER A 69 -20.15 23.28 -7.96
C SER A 69 -19.44 24.32 -8.85
N LEU A 70 -18.15 24.12 -9.13
CA LEU A 70 -17.39 24.97 -10.03
C LEU A 70 -17.87 24.87 -11.47
N ASN A 71 -18.17 23.66 -11.96
CA ASN A 71 -18.76 23.46 -13.29
C ASN A 71 -20.09 24.22 -13.45
N ASP A 72 -20.95 24.21 -12.42
CA ASP A 72 -22.21 24.95 -12.43
C ASP A 72 -21.98 26.47 -12.51
N GLN A 73 -21.02 26.99 -11.72
CA GLN A 73 -20.68 28.42 -11.72
C GLN A 73 -20.02 28.87 -13.03
N ILE A 74 -19.07 28.10 -13.55
CA ILE A 74 -18.40 28.34 -14.85
C ILE A 74 -19.44 28.35 -15.97
N THR A 75 -20.34 27.37 -15.99
CA THR A 75 -21.41 27.30 -16.99
C THR A 75 -22.30 28.54 -16.91
N GLN A 76 -22.67 28.98 -15.69
CA GLN A 76 -23.49 30.19 -15.50
C GLN A 76 -22.79 31.47 -15.98
N ALA A 77 -21.48 31.61 -15.71
CA ALA A 77 -20.67 32.74 -16.16
C ALA A 77 -20.53 32.75 -17.69
N GLN A 78 -20.20 31.61 -18.30
CA GLN A 78 -20.08 31.47 -19.76
C GLN A 78 -21.39 31.79 -20.50
N VAL A 79 -22.54 31.38 -19.94
CA VAL A 79 -23.87 31.71 -20.50
C VAL A 79 -24.17 33.21 -20.38
N SER A 80 -23.67 33.87 -19.34
CA SER A 80 -23.80 35.32 -19.14
C SER A 80 -22.85 36.13 -20.04
N GLY A 81 -21.91 35.46 -20.73
CA GLY A 81 -20.89 36.08 -21.58
C GLY A 81 -19.63 36.51 -20.83
N ASP A 82 -19.53 36.20 -19.53
CA ASP A 82 -18.34 36.44 -18.73
C ASP A 82 -17.30 35.34 -18.96
N ASN A 83 -16.02 35.66 -18.75
CA ASN A 83 -14.93 34.68 -18.83
C ASN A 83 -14.47 34.26 -17.42
N PRO A 84 -14.83 33.06 -16.93
CA PRO A 84 -14.62 32.65 -15.55
C PRO A 84 -13.22 32.07 -15.29
N ASN A 85 -12.16 32.77 -15.68
CA ASN A 85 -10.78 32.28 -15.56
C ASN A 85 -10.43 31.81 -14.13
N ASP A 86 -10.73 32.62 -13.11
CA ASP A 86 -10.42 32.28 -11.71
C ASP A 86 -11.12 30.97 -11.26
N LEU A 87 -12.34 30.73 -11.71
CA LEU A 87 -13.09 29.50 -11.38
C LEU A 87 -12.53 28.28 -12.13
N GLU A 88 -12.02 28.49 -13.35
CA GLU A 88 -11.34 27.45 -14.11
C GLU A 88 -10.02 27.05 -13.46
N ASP A 89 -9.26 28.03 -12.94
CA ASP A 89 -8.03 27.80 -12.17
C ASP A 89 -8.30 27.04 -10.86
N ASP A 90 -9.32 27.45 -10.11
CA ASP A 90 -9.75 26.76 -8.88
C ASP A 90 -10.15 25.31 -9.17
N ARG A 91 -10.88 25.07 -10.28
CA ARG A 91 -11.29 23.72 -10.70
C ARG A 91 -10.08 22.87 -11.04
N ASP A 92 -9.12 23.42 -11.79
CA ASP A 92 -7.95 22.69 -12.22
C ASP A 92 -7.00 22.37 -11.05
N SER A 93 -6.93 23.24 -10.02
CA SER A 93 -6.24 22.97 -8.75
C SER A 93 -6.86 21.80 -7.97
N ILE A 94 -8.19 21.70 -7.95
CA ILE A 94 -8.89 20.57 -7.33
C ILE A 94 -8.66 19.29 -8.12
N VAL A 95 -8.67 19.35 -9.46
CA VAL A 95 -8.37 18.21 -10.33
C VAL A 95 -6.93 17.73 -10.16
N ASP A 96 -5.96 18.63 -10.00
CA ASP A 96 -4.57 18.31 -9.67
C ASP A 96 -4.48 17.57 -8.33
N SER A 97 -5.21 18.04 -7.32
CA SER A 97 -5.29 17.40 -6.01
C SER A 97 -5.96 16.02 -6.07
N LEU A 98 -7.00 15.86 -6.90
CA LEU A 98 -7.64 14.57 -7.16
C LEU A 98 -6.70 13.59 -7.86
N SER A 99 -5.89 14.07 -8.81
CA SER A 99 -4.94 13.24 -9.59
C SER A 99 -3.85 12.58 -8.74
N LYS A 100 -3.56 13.13 -7.55
CA LYS A 100 -2.63 12.53 -6.58
C LYS A 100 -3.24 11.29 -5.93
N LEU A 101 -4.56 11.26 -5.73
CA LEU A 101 -5.27 10.16 -5.10
C LEU A 101 -5.58 9.02 -6.07
N VAL A 102 -6.04 9.36 -7.27
CA VAL A 102 -6.47 8.40 -8.29
C VAL A 102 -6.08 8.90 -9.66
N ASN A 103 -5.87 8.01 -10.63
CA ASN A 103 -5.72 8.43 -12.03
C ASN A 103 -6.91 9.29 -12.46
N VAL A 104 -6.65 10.41 -13.13
CA VAL A 104 -7.70 11.31 -13.62
C VAL A 104 -7.52 11.56 -15.11
N GLN A 105 -8.62 11.49 -15.85
CA GLN A 105 -8.71 11.96 -17.22
C GLN A 105 -9.83 12.99 -17.33
N VAL A 106 -9.47 14.17 -17.83
CA VAL A 106 -10.41 15.25 -18.12
C VAL A 106 -10.79 15.22 -19.59
N VAL A 107 -12.08 15.34 -19.87
CA VAL A 107 -12.62 15.46 -21.23
C VAL A 107 -13.53 16.68 -21.29
N GLN A 108 -13.19 17.64 -22.16
CA GLN A 108 -14.03 18.81 -22.43
C GLN A 108 -14.75 18.62 -23.77
N THR A 109 -16.05 18.88 -23.78
CA THR A 109 -16.89 18.78 -25.00
C THR A 109 -17.79 19.99 -25.10
N PRO A 110 -18.20 20.44 -26.30
CA PRO A 110 -19.20 21.49 -26.42
C PRO A 110 -20.49 21.10 -25.70
N ASN A 111 -21.04 22.01 -24.90
CA ASN A 111 -22.27 21.75 -24.18
C ASN A 111 -23.48 21.83 -25.13
N LEU A 112 -24.07 20.68 -25.44
CA LEU A 112 -25.20 20.58 -26.38
C LEU A 112 -26.49 21.28 -25.89
N ALA A 113 -26.57 21.63 -24.60
CA ALA A 113 -27.69 22.40 -24.07
C ALA A 113 -27.67 23.88 -24.54
N PHE A 114 -26.52 24.38 -24.99
CA PHE A 114 -26.34 25.76 -25.45
C PHE A 114 -25.74 25.79 -26.87
N PRO A 115 -26.50 25.31 -27.89
CA PRO A 115 -25.99 25.25 -29.25
C PRO A 115 -25.64 26.65 -29.77
N GLY A 116 -24.40 26.81 -30.25
CA GLY A 116 -23.89 28.07 -30.81
C GLY A 116 -23.27 29.04 -29.79
N GLN A 117 -23.18 28.65 -28.51
CA GLN A 117 -22.42 29.39 -27.50
C GLN A 117 -21.12 28.66 -27.15
N ASN A 118 -20.09 29.40 -26.70
CA ASN A 118 -18.81 28.85 -26.27
C ASN A 118 -18.88 28.26 -24.85
N VAL A 119 -19.88 27.41 -24.59
CA VAL A 119 -20.07 26.76 -23.28
C VAL A 119 -19.52 25.33 -23.37
N THR A 120 -18.64 24.96 -22.44
CA THR A 120 -18.03 23.63 -22.41
C THR A 120 -18.63 22.76 -21.30
N ASN A 121 -18.86 21.48 -21.61
CA ASN A 121 -19.15 20.45 -20.63
C ASN A 121 -17.83 19.81 -20.19
N TYR A 122 -17.56 19.87 -18.88
CA TYR A 122 -16.36 19.34 -18.26
C TYR A 122 -16.66 17.97 -17.61
N LYS A 123 -16.03 16.92 -18.14
CA LYS A 123 -16.18 15.54 -17.67
C LYS A 123 -14.88 15.06 -17.03
N VAL A 124 -14.98 14.45 -15.85
CA VAL A 124 -13.87 13.85 -15.11
C VAL A 124 -14.09 12.34 -15.02
N VAL A 125 -13.11 11.57 -15.50
CA VAL A 125 -13.07 10.11 -15.44
C VAL A 125 -11.92 9.71 -14.52
N ILE A 126 -12.11 8.69 -13.68
CA ILE A 126 -11.09 8.19 -12.75
C ILE A 126 -10.66 6.75 -13.05
N GLY A 127 -9.46 6.37 -12.59
CA GLY A 127 -8.95 5.01 -12.73
C GLY A 127 -8.52 4.68 -14.16
N ASN A 128 -8.76 3.45 -14.61
CA ASN A 128 -8.27 2.97 -15.90
C ASN A 128 -9.06 3.58 -17.09
N PRO A 129 -8.42 4.37 -17.98
CA PRO A 129 -9.09 5.02 -19.10
C PRO A 129 -9.52 4.04 -20.20
N SER A 130 -8.97 2.83 -20.22
CA SER A 130 -9.35 1.76 -21.14
C SER A 130 -10.43 0.83 -20.57
N SER A 131 -10.94 1.13 -19.38
CA SER A 131 -11.95 0.29 -18.74
C SER A 131 -13.30 0.39 -19.45
N ALA A 132 -13.94 -0.77 -19.67
CA ALA A 132 -15.26 -0.84 -20.28
C ALA A 132 -16.38 -0.23 -19.40
N THR A 133 -16.10 0.03 -18.12
CA THR A 133 -17.07 0.53 -17.13
C THR A 133 -17.24 2.05 -17.15
N ASN A 134 -16.43 2.79 -17.92
CA ASN A 134 -16.52 4.27 -18.07
C ASN A 134 -16.67 4.94 -16.70
N ASN A 135 -15.60 4.90 -15.90
CA ASN A 135 -15.50 5.39 -14.51
C ASN A 135 -15.68 6.91 -14.38
N VAL A 136 -16.83 7.44 -14.77
CA VAL A 136 -17.13 8.87 -14.74
C VAL A 136 -17.40 9.28 -13.30
N LEU A 137 -16.59 10.17 -12.75
CA LEU A 137 -16.81 10.75 -11.43
C LEU A 137 -17.71 11.99 -11.52
N VAL A 138 -17.45 12.85 -12.52
CA VAL A 138 -18.22 14.08 -12.77
C VAL A 138 -18.54 14.21 -14.25
N ASN A 139 -19.75 14.62 -14.58
CA ASN A 139 -20.15 15.00 -15.93
C ASN A 139 -21.00 16.27 -15.90
N GLY A 140 -20.38 17.42 -16.12
CA GLY A 140 -21.02 18.72 -15.97
C GLY A 140 -21.55 18.90 -14.54
N SER A 141 -22.87 19.00 -14.41
CA SER A 141 -23.59 19.15 -13.14
C SER A 141 -23.90 17.83 -12.43
N ALA A 142 -23.57 16.67 -13.02
CA ALA A 142 -23.81 15.36 -12.42
C ALA A 142 -22.56 14.83 -11.70
N VAL A 143 -22.74 14.29 -10.50
CA VAL A 143 -21.71 13.59 -9.72
C VAL A 143 -22.14 12.14 -9.55
N TYR A 144 -21.22 11.22 -9.82
CA TYR A 144 -21.36 9.80 -9.52
C TYR A 144 -20.42 9.52 -8.37
N ALA A 145 -20.95 9.38 -7.15
CA ALA A 145 -20.13 9.23 -5.96
C ALA A 145 -19.68 7.78 -5.78
N LEU A 146 -18.46 7.61 -5.26
CA LEU A 146 -17.99 6.35 -4.69
C LEU A 146 -18.82 6.01 -3.45
N GLN A 147 -18.95 4.72 -3.16
CA GLN A 147 -19.65 4.25 -1.97
C GLN A 147 -18.92 4.72 -0.69
N ASP A 148 -19.66 5.37 0.21
CA ASP A 148 -19.15 5.88 1.49
C ASP A 148 -20.18 5.58 2.61
N PRO A 149 -19.84 4.74 3.62
CA PRO A 149 -18.56 4.07 3.81
C PRO A 149 -18.30 3.02 2.72
N PRO A 150 -17.03 2.76 2.35
CA PRO A 150 -16.68 1.77 1.34
C PRO A 150 -17.22 0.38 1.70
N ALA A 151 -17.59 -0.41 0.69
CA ALA A 151 -17.86 -1.83 0.86
C ALA A 151 -16.61 -2.55 1.41
N THR A 152 -16.79 -3.73 2.00
CA THR A 152 -15.69 -4.55 2.52
C THR A 152 -15.48 -5.81 1.70
N ASN A 153 -14.23 -6.20 1.49
CA ASN A 153 -13.86 -7.49 0.91
C ASN A 153 -14.03 -8.63 1.94
N ALA A 154 -13.73 -9.87 1.54
CA ALA A 154 -13.82 -11.05 2.41
C ALA A 154 -12.89 -10.98 3.64
N SER A 155 -11.79 -10.22 3.54
CA SER A 155 -10.84 -9.97 4.62
C SER A 155 -11.25 -8.83 5.55
N GLY A 156 -12.41 -8.20 5.32
CA GLY A 156 -12.92 -7.09 6.12
C GLY A 156 -12.34 -5.72 5.78
N PHE A 157 -11.53 -5.60 4.73
CA PHE A 157 -10.93 -4.34 4.29
C PHE A 157 -11.76 -3.61 3.25
N ALA A 158 -11.67 -2.28 3.23
CA ALA A 158 -12.38 -1.39 2.31
C ALA A 158 -12.02 -1.67 0.85
N THR A 159 -13.05 -1.80 0.01
CA THR A 159 -12.95 -1.90 -1.45
C THR A 159 -13.67 -0.74 -2.11
N VAL A 160 -13.16 -0.30 -3.27
CA VAL A 160 -13.63 0.89 -3.97
C VAL A 160 -14.70 0.49 -4.99
N THR A 161 -15.93 0.88 -4.69
CA THR A 161 -17.10 0.64 -5.54
C THR A 161 -17.88 1.94 -5.69
N TRP A 162 -18.68 2.02 -6.75
CA TRP A 162 -19.63 3.12 -6.92
C TRP A 162 -20.81 2.97 -5.97
N SER A 163 -21.51 4.07 -5.70
CA SER A 163 -22.72 4.08 -4.86
C SER A 163 -23.86 3.18 -5.37
N ASP A 164 -23.85 2.79 -6.65
CA ASP A 164 -24.77 1.81 -7.24
C ASP A 164 -24.33 0.35 -7.06
N GLY A 165 -23.18 0.12 -6.40
CA GLY A 165 -22.58 -1.19 -6.16
C GLY A 165 -21.71 -1.73 -7.30
N SER A 166 -21.56 -0.98 -8.40
CA SER A 166 -20.68 -1.39 -9.49
C SER A 166 -19.20 -1.22 -9.14
N ASN A 167 -18.36 -2.09 -9.69
CA ASN A 167 -16.93 -2.09 -9.40
C ASN A 167 -16.20 -0.92 -10.09
N VAL A 168 -15.21 -0.34 -9.40
CA VAL A 168 -14.36 0.71 -9.96
C VAL A 168 -13.03 0.09 -10.37
N ASP A 169 -12.71 0.12 -11.66
CA ASP A 169 -11.38 -0.28 -12.14
C ASP A 169 -10.40 0.88 -11.95
N LEU A 170 -9.65 0.85 -10.86
CA LEU A 170 -8.65 1.88 -10.54
C LEU A 170 -7.41 1.81 -11.44
N GLY A 171 -7.23 0.75 -12.24
CA GLY A 171 -5.96 0.46 -12.90
C GLY A 171 -4.88 -0.03 -11.93
N THR A 172 -3.69 -0.29 -12.46
CA THR A 172 -2.52 -0.76 -11.69
C THR A 172 -1.60 0.40 -11.35
N ASN A 173 -1.34 0.63 -10.06
CA ASN A 173 -0.36 1.61 -9.55
C ASN A 173 -0.60 3.06 -10.00
N THR A 174 -1.85 3.45 -10.21
CA THR A 174 -2.20 4.81 -10.64
C THR A 174 -2.91 5.58 -9.53
N GLY A 175 -2.12 6.33 -8.76
CA GLY A 175 -2.55 7.13 -7.61
C GLY A 175 -2.32 6.45 -6.26
N THR A 176 -2.35 7.21 -5.17
CA THR A 176 -2.13 6.67 -3.82
C THR A 176 -3.17 5.64 -3.42
N LEU A 177 -4.42 5.78 -3.88
CA LEU A 177 -5.52 4.87 -3.53
C LEU A 177 -5.29 3.45 -4.03
N SER A 178 -4.90 3.31 -5.31
CA SER A 178 -4.59 2.01 -5.91
C SER A 178 -3.35 1.39 -5.25
N ALA A 179 -2.35 2.22 -4.93
CA ALA A 179 -1.12 1.78 -4.27
C ALA A 179 -1.39 1.26 -2.84
N ASP A 180 -2.16 1.98 -2.02
CA ASP A 180 -2.52 1.56 -0.67
C ASP A 180 -3.31 0.24 -0.67
N ILE A 181 -4.24 0.08 -1.61
CA ILE A 181 -5.00 -1.17 -1.78
C ILE A 181 -4.08 -2.32 -2.19
N THR A 182 -3.17 -2.10 -3.15
CA THR A 182 -2.25 -3.14 -3.63
C THR A 182 -1.28 -3.56 -2.53
N ALA A 183 -0.72 -2.60 -1.80
CA ALA A 183 0.17 -2.87 -0.68
C ALA A 183 -0.55 -3.64 0.44
N ARG A 184 -1.77 -3.23 0.80
CA ARG A 184 -2.59 -3.87 1.84
C ARG A 184 -3.05 -5.27 1.45
N ASP A 185 -3.53 -5.46 0.23
CA ASP A 185 -4.22 -6.69 -0.19
C ASP A 185 -3.30 -7.71 -0.87
N THR A 186 -2.12 -7.30 -1.35
CA THR A 186 -1.19 -8.19 -2.07
C THR A 186 0.20 -8.20 -1.42
N ASP A 187 0.85 -7.05 -1.26
CA ASP A 187 2.26 -7.03 -0.85
C ASP A 187 2.46 -7.45 0.61
N LEU A 188 1.65 -6.90 1.54
CA LEU A 188 1.71 -7.23 2.95
C LEU A 188 1.30 -8.69 3.25
N PRO A 189 0.20 -9.24 2.68
CA PRO A 189 -0.12 -10.66 2.84
C PRO A 189 0.94 -11.59 2.27
N ASN A 190 1.60 -11.24 1.17
CA ASN A 190 2.70 -12.05 0.63
C ASN A 190 3.90 -12.06 1.60
N PHE A 191 4.23 -10.91 2.20
CA PHE A 191 5.29 -10.82 3.21
C PHE A 191 4.92 -11.60 4.49
N GLU A 192 3.67 -11.51 4.95
CA GLU A 192 3.18 -12.29 6.09
C GLU A 192 3.26 -13.79 5.80
N ALA A 193 2.85 -14.24 4.61
CA ALA A 193 2.95 -15.64 4.21
C ALA A 193 4.41 -16.16 4.16
N GLN A 194 5.37 -15.31 3.80
CA GLN A 194 6.80 -15.65 3.88
C GLN A 194 7.25 -15.85 5.33
N MET A 195 6.86 -14.93 6.23
CA MET A 195 7.18 -15.04 7.66
C MET A 195 6.49 -16.23 8.31
N ASP A 196 5.25 -16.53 7.92
CA ASP A 196 4.52 -17.71 8.37
C ASP A 196 5.20 -19.00 7.92
N THR A 197 5.66 -19.04 6.65
CA THR A 197 6.41 -20.17 6.12
C THR A 197 7.72 -20.38 6.88
N LEU A 198 8.42 -19.29 7.22
CA LEU A 198 9.64 -19.34 8.02
C LEU A 198 9.38 -19.82 9.45
N ALA A 199 8.37 -19.27 10.13
CA ALA A 199 7.97 -19.66 11.48
C ALA A 199 7.55 -21.13 11.54
N ASN A 200 6.73 -21.57 10.59
CA ASN A 200 6.28 -22.96 10.47
C ASN A 200 7.45 -23.91 10.20
N GLY A 201 8.34 -23.53 9.28
CA GLY A 201 9.54 -24.31 8.96
C GLY A 201 10.47 -24.49 10.17
N ILE A 202 10.65 -23.46 10.98
CA ILE A 202 11.43 -23.54 12.23
C ILE A 202 10.74 -24.46 13.23
N ALA A 203 9.45 -24.23 13.51
CA ALA A 203 8.70 -24.99 14.50
C ALA A 203 8.70 -26.48 14.17
N GLN A 204 8.27 -26.85 12.96
CA GLN A 204 8.24 -28.25 12.53
C GLN A 204 9.63 -28.90 12.56
N SER A 205 10.68 -28.20 12.15
CA SER A 205 12.04 -28.77 12.13
C SER A 205 12.59 -29.00 13.54
N VAL A 206 12.36 -28.06 14.44
CA VAL A 206 12.82 -28.15 15.83
C VAL A 206 11.99 -29.19 16.59
N ASP A 207 10.67 -29.18 16.42
CA ASP A 207 9.75 -30.11 17.09
C ASP A 207 9.95 -31.54 16.63
N ALA A 208 10.14 -31.76 15.33
CA ALA A 208 10.38 -33.10 14.81
C ALA A 208 11.66 -33.74 15.35
N ILE A 209 12.69 -32.95 15.64
CA ILE A 209 13.91 -33.44 16.33
C ILE A 209 13.67 -33.54 17.84
N SER A 210 13.00 -32.55 18.43
CA SER A 210 12.71 -32.47 19.87
C SER A 210 11.88 -33.64 20.36
N GLN A 211 10.89 -34.08 19.58
CA GLN A 211 10.05 -35.24 19.88
C GLN A 211 10.85 -36.57 19.97
N THR A 212 12.01 -36.67 19.31
CA THR A 212 12.89 -37.85 19.41
C THR A 212 13.76 -37.86 20.68
N GLY A 213 13.82 -36.74 21.39
CA GLY A 213 14.66 -36.55 22.56
C GLY A 213 13.90 -36.72 23.88
N GLN A 214 14.69 -36.71 24.96
CA GLN A 214 14.19 -36.67 26.34
C GLN A 214 14.89 -35.55 27.11
N GLY A 215 14.19 -34.98 28.09
CA GLY A 215 14.71 -34.01 29.05
C GLY A 215 15.68 -34.63 30.08
N LEU A 216 16.00 -33.89 31.14
CA LEU A 216 16.84 -34.40 32.24
C LEU A 216 16.12 -35.38 33.15
N GLN A 217 14.81 -35.23 33.27
CA GLN A 217 13.95 -36.18 33.97
C GLN A 217 13.50 -37.24 32.95
N SER A 218 13.37 -38.50 33.41
CA SER A 218 12.93 -39.64 32.57
C SER A 218 11.43 -39.53 32.26
N GLU A 219 11.04 -38.45 31.59
CA GLU A 219 9.68 -38.14 31.17
C GLU A 219 9.41 -38.70 29.77
N ALA A 220 8.13 -38.76 29.40
CA ALA A 220 7.69 -39.32 28.13
C ALA A 220 8.33 -38.55 26.96
N MET A 221 8.96 -39.30 26.04
CA MET A 221 9.44 -38.77 24.77
C MET A 221 8.29 -38.16 23.97
N GLY A 222 8.55 -37.10 23.20
CA GLY A 222 7.55 -36.51 22.31
C GLY A 222 6.99 -35.15 22.74
N LEU A 223 7.70 -34.35 23.55
CA LEU A 223 7.25 -32.98 23.85
C LEU A 223 7.63 -32.02 22.72
N ASP A 224 6.66 -31.23 22.25
CA ASP A 224 6.89 -30.16 21.27
C ASP A 224 7.61 -28.98 21.92
N PHE A 225 8.60 -28.44 21.23
CA PHE A 225 9.36 -27.28 21.70
C PHE A 225 8.62 -25.97 21.39
N PHE A 226 7.99 -25.89 20.21
CA PHE A 226 7.05 -24.85 19.82
C PHE A 226 5.63 -25.41 19.74
N THR A 227 4.64 -24.53 19.90
CA THR A 227 3.20 -24.86 19.86
C THR A 227 2.47 -23.76 19.11
N ASP A 228 1.22 -24.00 18.71
CA ASP A 228 0.32 -22.99 18.16
C ASP A 228 -0.53 -22.29 19.25
N GLY A 229 -0.17 -22.48 20.52
CA GLY A 229 -0.95 -22.03 21.68
C GLY A 229 -2.18 -22.89 21.98
N SER A 230 -2.42 -23.97 21.24
CA SER A 230 -3.45 -24.97 21.53
C SER A 230 -2.88 -26.17 22.32
N ASN A 231 -3.78 -26.96 22.92
CA ASN A 231 -3.44 -28.05 23.83
C ASN A 231 -2.64 -29.15 23.08
N PRO A 232 -1.64 -29.81 23.70
CA PRO A 232 -0.79 -30.77 23.00
C PRO A 232 -1.62 -31.90 22.38
N ALA A 233 -1.20 -32.36 21.20
CA ALA A 233 -1.97 -33.30 20.40
C ALA A 233 -2.24 -34.60 21.18
N THR A 234 -3.42 -35.20 20.94
CA THR A 234 -3.84 -36.44 21.63
C THR A 234 -3.15 -37.71 21.10
N THR A 235 -2.25 -37.55 20.14
CA THR A 235 -1.47 -38.62 19.51
C THR A 235 -0.12 -38.78 20.22
N SER A 236 0.47 -39.97 20.16
CA SER A 236 1.79 -40.27 20.74
C SER A 236 2.65 -40.93 19.67
N PRO A 237 3.67 -40.24 19.10
CA PRO A 237 4.01 -38.84 19.36
C PRO A 237 2.93 -37.86 18.85
N PRO A 238 2.88 -36.63 19.39
CA PRO A 238 1.94 -35.60 18.95
C PRO A 238 2.22 -35.20 17.49
N ASP A 239 1.16 -34.86 16.76
CA ASP A 239 1.30 -34.32 15.40
C ASP A 239 2.03 -32.97 15.46
N LEU A 240 2.95 -32.72 14.52
CA LEU A 240 3.70 -31.46 14.49
C LEU A 240 2.74 -30.26 14.37
N PRO A 241 2.92 -29.21 15.18
CA PRO A 241 2.03 -28.05 15.14
C PRO A 241 2.17 -27.31 13.80
N THR A 242 1.04 -26.84 13.27
CA THR A 242 1.03 -25.92 12.13
C THR A 242 0.92 -24.51 12.68
N VAL A 243 2.05 -23.81 12.75
CA VAL A 243 2.12 -22.45 13.30
C VAL A 243 2.25 -21.40 12.21
N THR A 244 1.93 -20.16 12.57
CA THR A 244 2.17 -18.94 11.80
C THR A 244 3.06 -17.99 12.61
N ALA A 245 3.60 -16.93 11.99
CA ALA A 245 4.35 -15.92 12.72
C ALA A 245 3.51 -15.24 13.83
N ALA A 246 2.18 -15.24 13.68
CA ALA A 246 1.24 -14.71 14.66
C ALA A 246 0.91 -15.68 15.82
N THR A 247 1.11 -16.98 15.64
CA THR A 247 0.63 -18.03 16.56
C THR A 247 1.74 -18.87 17.19
N ILE A 248 2.95 -18.82 16.64
CA ILE A 248 4.10 -19.57 17.15
C ILE A 248 4.39 -19.22 18.60
N THR A 249 4.19 -20.19 19.49
CA THR A 249 4.31 -20.02 20.93
C THR A 249 5.34 -20.99 21.47
N PHE A 250 6.30 -20.49 22.26
CA PHE A 250 7.22 -21.36 22.98
C PHE A 250 6.46 -22.18 24.03
N ASN A 251 6.71 -23.49 24.11
CA ASN A 251 5.95 -24.38 24.97
C ASN A 251 5.98 -23.90 26.45
N PRO A 252 4.82 -23.55 27.05
CA PRO A 252 4.75 -23.06 28.42
C PRO A 252 5.29 -24.04 29.47
N ASP A 253 5.19 -25.35 29.22
CA ASP A 253 5.70 -26.38 30.13
C ASP A 253 7.24 -26.33 30.18
N ILE A 254 7.88 -26.18 29.02
CA ILE A 254 9.34 -26.03 28.91
C ILE A 254 9.79 -24.68 29.48
N GLN A 255 8.97 -23.64 29.32
CA GLN A 255 9.24 -22.33 29.93
C GLN A 255 9.21 -22.37 31.46
N ALA A 256 8.27 -23.13 32.04
CA ALA A 256 8.17 -23.30 33.49
C ALA A 256 9.31 -24.16 34.04
N ASP A 257 9.76 -25.15 33.28
CA ASP A 257 10.89 -26.01 33.64
C ASP A 257 11.84 -26.29 32.45
N PRO A 258 12.97 -25.54 32.35
CA PRO A 258 13.98 -25.75 31.31
C PRO A 258 14.67 -27.12 31.33
N THR A 259 14.48 -27.92 32.39
CA THR A 259 14.96 -29.30 32.44
C THR A 259 14.22 -30.22 31.47
N LEU A 260 13.03 -29.80 31.01
CA LEU A 260 12.21 -30.51 30.02
C LEU A 260 12.72 -30.37 28.58
N ILE A 261 13.66 -29.45 28.30
CA ILE A 261 14.24 -29.30 26.97
C ILE A 261 14.85 -30.64 26.52
N PRO A 262 14.41 -31.22 25.38
CA PRO A 262 14.90 -32.51 24.92
C PRO A 262 16.31 -32.37 24.34
N THR A 263 17.32 -32.84 25.06
CA THR A 263 18.73 -32.81 24.61
C THR A 263 19.33 -34.20 24.41
N GLY A 264 18.62 -35.25 24.83
CA GLY A 264 19.12 -36.63 24.82
C GLY A 264 19.88 -37.03 26.09
N ALA A 265 19.53 -36.42 27.23
CA ALA A 265 19.96 -36.62 28.63
C ALA A 265 21.48 -36.69 28.97
N VAL A 266 22.33 -37.21 28.10
CA VAL A 266 23.77 -37.46 28.36
C VAL A 266 24.66 -37.15 27.15
N THR A 267 24.18 -37.35 25.92
CA THR A 267 25.03 -37.25 24.72
C THR A 267 24.91 -35.93 23.95
N GLY A 268 23.86 -35.13 24.22
CA GLY A 268 23.65 -33.86 23.52
C GLY A 268 23.29 -33.99 22.04
N THR A 269 23.04 -35.22 21.57
CA THR A 269 22.84 -35.53 20.14
C THR A 269 21.63 -34.83 19.54
N VAL A 270 20.57 -34.65 20.33
CA VAL A 270 19.34 -33.93 19.91
C VAL A 270 19.63 -32.44 19.83
N ALA A 271 20.31 -31.88 20.83
CA ALA A 271 20.71 -30.46 20.82
C ALA A 271 21.69 -30.14 19.67
N ALA A 272 22.62 -31.05 19.36
CA ALA A 272 23.52 -30.92 18.22
C ALA A 272 22.77 -31.01 16.87
N ALA A 273 21.78 -31.90 16.77
CA ALA A 273 20.94 -32.03 15.59
C ALA A 273 20.10 -30.75 15.37
N ILE A 274 19.51 -30.18 16.41
CA ILE A 274 18.79 -28.90 16.35
C ILE A 274 19.76 -27.76 15.98
N ALA A 275 20.94 -27.69 16.58
CA ALA A 275 21.96 -26.70 16.23
C ALA A 275 22.42 -26.80 14.76
N SER A 276 22.42 -28.00 14.18
CA SER A 276 22.81 -28.21 12.79
C SER A 276 21.81 -27.65 11.77
N LEU A 277 20.55 -27.43 12.16
CA LEU A 277 19.51 -26.80 11.32
C LEU A 277 19.92 -25.39 10.87
N ALA A 278 20.78 -24.71 11.63
CA ALA A 278 21.31 -23.40 11.30
C ALA A 278 22.12 -23.38 10.00
N ASN A 279 22.82 -24.47 9.69
CA ASN A 279 23.80 -24.54 8.60
C ASN A 279 23.32 -25.39 7.41
N GLY A 280 22.12 -25.98 7.49
CA GLY A 280 21.57 -26.74 6.39
C GLY A 280 20.37 -27.59 6.78
N TRP A 281 19.29 -27.47 6.01
CA TRP A 281 18.21 -28.46 6.03
C TRP A 281 18.63 -29.80 5.44
N THR A 282 19.83 -29.88 4.85
CA THR A 282 20.40 -31.11 4.27
C THR A 282 20.69 -32.21 5.31
N GLY A 283 20.90 -31.85 6.58
CA GLY A 283 20.94 -32.82 7.68
C GLY A 283 19.56 -33.45 7.95
N LEU A 284 18.50 -32.70 7.68
CA LEU A 284 17.11 -33.14 7.73
C LEU A 284 16.73 -33.93 6.47
N SER A 285 17.24 -33.59 5.27
CA SER A 285 16.94 -34.34 4.03
C SER A 285 17.45 -35.79 4.07
N THR A 286 18.51 -36.07 4.83
CA THR A 286 18.98 -37.44 5.09
C THR A 286 18.04 -38.20 6.05
N GLN A 287 17.44 -37.51 7.03
CA GLN A 287 16.44 -38.06 7.96
C GLN A 287 15.05 -38.19 7.29
N ILE A 288 14.70 -37.27 6.37
CA ILE A 288 13.52 -37.32 5.48
C ILE A 288 13.65 -38.48 4.49
N ALA A 289 14.82 -38.67 3.90
CA ALA A 289 15.12 -39.82 3.05
C ALA A 289 15.17 -41.15 3.81
N ALA A 290 15.44 -41.12 5.12
CA ALA A 290 15.37 -42.28 6.03
C ALA A 290 13.94 -42.61 6.48
N GLY A 291 12.96 -41.71 6.25
CA GLY A 291 11.55 -41.93 6.58
C GLY A 291 11.21 -41.75 8.07
N ASP A 292 12.08 -41.11 8.85
CA ASP A 292 11.91 -40.94 10.31
C ASP A 292 10.79 -39.94 10.71
N PHE A 293 10.31 -39.13 9.77
CA PHE A 293 9.24 -38.13 10.00
C PHE A 293 7.81 -38.65 9.79
N GLY A 294 7.67 -39.93 9.40
CA GLY A 294 6.38 -40.53 9.12
C GLY A 294 5.63 -39.85 7.96
N THR A 295 4.34 -40.12 7.89
CA THR A 295 3.39 -39.51 6.95
C THR A 295 2.25 -38.92 7.76
N ASP A 296 1.64 -37.83 7.30
CA ASP A 296 0.40 -37.35 7.92
C ASP A 296 -0.74 -38.40 7.80
N ALA A 297 -1.88 -38.14 8.45
CA ALA A 297 -3.05 -39.02 8.41
C ALA A 297 -3.66 -39.23 7.00
N THR A 298 -3.20 -38.47 6.01
CA THR A 298 -3.62 -38.55 4.60
C THR A 298 -2.55 -39.18 3.69
N GLY A 299 -1.41 -39.60 4.24
CA GLY A 299 -0.32 -40.24 3.51
C GLY A 299 0.60 -39.26 2.77
N VAL A 300 0.55 -37.97 3.11
CA VAL A 300 1.41 -36.94 2.52
C VAL A 300 2.73 -36.89 3.29
N SER A 301 3.83 -36.87 2.53
CA SER A 301 5.17 -36.66 3.09
C SER A 301 5.28 -35.22 3.58
N LEU A 302 5.56 -35.06 4.88
CA LEU A 302 5.83 -33.79 5.52
C LEU A 302 7.18 -33.27 5.01
N ASN A 303 7.15 -32.51 3.91
CA ASN A 303 8.35 -32.00 3.25
C ASN A 303 8.46 -30.48 3.46
N PRO A 304 9.39 -30.00 4.30
CA PRO A 304 9.56 -28.58 4.52
C PRO A 304 10.50 -27.97 3.46
N VAL A 305 9.89 -27.13 2.61
CA VAL A 305 10.34 -25.93 1.85
C VAL A 305 11.68 -25.94 1.06
N SER A 306 11.60 -25.36 -0.14
CA SER A 306 12.59 -25.29 -1.24
C SER A 306 13.92 -24.55 -0.98
N ALA A 307 14.33 -24.32 0.27
CA ALA A 307 15.56 -23.60 0.64
C ALA A 307 16.64 -24.53 1.21
N THR A 308 17.92 -24.20 1.00
CA THR A 308 19.05 -25.01 1.50
C THR A 308 19.26 -24.93 3.01
N SER A 309 18.82 -23.83 3.64
CA SER A 309 18.78 -23.63 5.09
C SER A 309 17.74 -22.57 5.48
N LEU A 310 17.37 -22.51 6.77
CA LEU A 310 16.50 -21.47 7.32
C LEU A 310 17.14 -20.07 7.23
N SER A 311 18.46 -20.00 7.32
CA SER A 311 19.23 -18.76 7.12
C SER A 311 19.18 -18.27 5.67
N ASP A 312 19.23 -19.19 4.71
CA ASP A 312 19.10 -18.85 3.28
C ASP A 312 17.70 -18.36 2.94
N LEU A 313 16.66 -18.97 3.51
CA LEU A 313 15.27 -18.52 3.35
C LEU A 313 15.09 -17.10 3.88
N TYR A 314 15.50 -16.85 5.13
CA TYR A 314 15.44 -15.51 5.72
C TYR A 314 16.25 -14.49 4.92
N SER A 315 17.46 -14.85 4.48
CA SER A 315 18.31 -13.96 3.68
C SER A 315 17.70 -13.67 2.30
N ALA A 316 17.03 -14.66 1.68
CA ALA A 316 16.33 -14.49 0.42
C ALA A 316 15.11 -13.56 0.57
N ASP A 317 14.33 -13.72 1.64
CA ASP A 317 13.18 -12.87 1.93
C ASP A 317 13.61 -11.41 2.16
N VAL A 318 14.64 -11.20 3.00
CA VAL A 318 15.22 -9.86 3.23
C VAL A 318 15.78 -9.26 1.94
N ALA A 319 16.45 -10.07 1.10
CA ALA A 319 16.97 -9.61 -0.17
C ALA A 319 15.84 -9.24 -1.15
N GLN A 320 14.75 -10.01 -1.20
CA GLN A 320 13.60 -9.74 -2.04
C GLN A 320 12.91 -8.43 -1.63
N VAL A 321 12.69 -8.22 -0.33
CA VAL A 321 12.17 -6.95 0.20
C VAL A 321 13.12 -5.80 -0.17
N GLY A 322 14.43 -5.98 -0.03
CA GLY A 322 15.43 -5.00 -0.43
C GLY A 322 15.37 -4.63 -1.92
N VAL A 323 15.22 -5.62 -2.81
CA VAL A 323 15.05 -5.41 -4.25
C VAL A 323 13.75 -4.68 -4.55
N ALA A 324 12.65 -5.05 -3.90
CA ALA A 324 11.34 -4.39 -4.05
C ALA A 324 11.41 -2.92 -3.62
N VAL A 325 12.01 -2.62 -2.47
CA VAL A 325 12.22 -1.25 -1.96
C VAL A 325 13.10 -0.43 -2.93
N GLN A 326 14.19 -1.02 -3.44
CA GLN A 326 15.06 -0.34 -4.39
C GLN A 326 14.33 -0.06 -5.71
N GLN A 327 13.53 -1.01 -6.21
CA GLN A 327 12.72 -0.85 -7.41
C GLN A 327 11.67 0.25 -7.23
N ALA A 328 10.94 0.25 -6.11
CA ALA A 328 9.96 1.28 -5.79
C ALA A 328 10.61 2.67 -5.67
N THR A 329 11.78 2.76 -5.04
CA THR A 329 12.55 4.02 -4.91
C THR A 329 12.98 4.57 -6.27
N ASN A 330 13.51 3.69 -7.14
CA ASN A 330 13.90 4.06 -8.49
C ASN A 330 12.69 4.51 -9.33
N MET A 331 11.56 3.80 -9.21
CA MET A 331 10.33 4.14 -9.90
C MET A 331 9.76 5.48 -9.43
N ASN A 332 9.75 5.75 -8.12
CA ASN A 332 9.31 7.03 -7.56
C ASN A 332 10.20 8.19 -8.04
N THR A 333 11.52 8.00 -8.03
CA THR A 333 12.47 9.01 -8.53
C THR A 333 12.24 9.27 -10.03
N GLY A 334 12.07 8.22 -10.83
CA GLY A 334 11.75 8.34 -12.25
C GLY A 334 10.43 9.05 -12.50
N ALA A 335 9.37 8.69 -11.77
CA ALA A 335 8.06 9.34 -11.86
C ALA A 335 8.11 10.83 -11.50
N GLY A 336 8.90 11.22 -10.49
CA GLY A 336 9.11 12.62 -10.11
C GLY A 336 9.76 13.46 -11.23
N VAL A 337 10.71 12.87 -11.97
CA VAL A 337 11.32 13.53 -13.14
C VAL A 337 10.28 13.71 -14.25
N LEU A 338 9.47 12.69 -14.53
CA LEU A 338 8.40 12.77 -15.53
C LEU A 338 7.35 13.80 -15.14
N LEU A 339 6.95 13.86 -13.86
CA LEU A 339 6.02 14.85 -13.34
C LEU A 339 6.57 16.27 -13.50
N THR A 340 7.85 16.48 -13.18
CA THR A 340 8.51 17.79 -13.37
C THR A 340 8.50 18.20 -14.83
N ASN A 341 8.84 17.28 -15.74
CA ASN A 341 8.83 17.55 -17.17
C ASN A 341 7.42 17.88 -17.69
N ALA A 342 6.41 17.09 -17.30
CA ALA A 342 5.02 17.31 -17.66
C ALA A 342 4.47 18.63 -17.10
N THR A 343 4.85 19.00 -15.87
CA THR A 343 4.47 20.27 -15.24
C THR A 343 5.05 21.46 -16.01
N ASN A 344 6.34 21.40 -16.36
CA ASN A 344 6.98 22.45 -17.18
C ASN A 344 6.33 22.58 -18.57
N GLN A 345 5.97 21.46 -19.20
CA GLN A 345 5.24 21.48 -20.48
C GLN A 345 3.84 22.09 -20.32
N ARG A 346 3.12 21.74 -19.24
CA ARG A 346 1.81 22.31 -18.91
C ARG A 346 1.93 23.82 -18.67
N GLU A 347 2.90 24.28 -17.89
CA GLU A 347 3.17 25.71 -17.65
C GLU A 347 3.55 26.46 -18.93
N THR A 348 4.22 25.81 -19.89
CA THR A 348 4.54 26.44 -21.18
C THR A 348 3.28 26.68 -22.03
N VAL A 349 2.26 25.82 -21.91
CA VAL A 349 1.01 25.92 -22.69
C VAL A 349 -0.07 26.71 -21.96
N SER A 350 -0.17 26.55 -20.64
CA SER A 350 -1.21 27.13 -19.77
C SER A 350 -0.73 28.36 -19.01
N GLY A 351 0.56 28.67 -19.06
CA GLY A 351 1.12 29.86 -18.43
C GLY A 351 0.68 31.12 -19.16
N VAL A 352 0.02 32.02 -18.44
CA VAL A 352 -0.28 33.36 -18.92
C VAL A 352 1.06 34.09 -19.11
N SER A 353 1.39 34.44 -20.36
CA SER A 353 2.59 35.22 -20.64
C SER A 353 2.40 36.65 -20.13
N GLN A 354 3.16 37.03 -19.10
CA GLN A 354 3.15 38.40 -18.57
C GLN A 354 3.48 39.43 -19.66
N ASP A 355 4.26 39.05 -20.66
CA ASP A 355 4.59 39.92 -21.79
C ASP A 355 3.39 40.12 -22.74
N GLU A 356 2.54 39.11 -22.89
CA GLU A 356 1.32 39.17 -23.69
C GLU A 356 0.21 39.93 -22.95
N GLU A 357 0.07 39.74 -21.64
CA GLU A 357 -0.80 40.59 -20.81
C GLU A 357 -0.33 42.03 -20.77
N MET A 358 0.98 42.28 -20.64
CA MET A 358 1.54 43.63 -20.68
C MET A 358 1.32 44.27 -22.06
N THR A 359 1.46 43.48 -23.14
CA THR A 359 1.17 43.96 -24.50
C THR A 359 -0.31 44.29 -24.68
N ASN A 360 -1.21 43.44 -24.19
CA ASN A 360 -2.66 43.67 -24.21
C ASN A 360 -3.04 44.87 -23.33
N LEU A 361 -2.41 45.04 -22.17
CA LEU A 361 -2.62 46.18 -21.29
C LEU A 361 -2.15 47.49 -21.93
N ILE A 362 -0.99 47.49 -22.58
CA ILE A 362 -0.51 48.64 -23.39
C ILE A 362 -1.47 48.92 -24.55
N LEU A 363 -1.98 47.88 -25.22
CA LEU A 363 -2.95 48.01 -26.29
C LEU A 363 -4.25 48.64 -25.79
N TYR A 364 -4.82 48.16 -24.68
CA TYR A 364 -6.02 48.72 -24.05
C TYR A 364 -5.79 50.16 -23.57
N GLN A 365 -4.62 50.47 -22.99
CA GLN A 365 -4.26 51.85 -22.64
C GLN A 365 -4.19 52.75 -23.87
N LYS A 366 -3.60 52.28 -24.99
CA LYS A 366 -3.57 53.02 -26.24
C LYS A 366 -4.96 53.21 -26.83
N CYS A 367 -5.79 52.17 -26.88
CA CYS A 367 -7.17 52.26 -27.35
C CYS A 367 -8.00 53.22 -26.50
N TYR A 368 -7.85 53.20 -25.17
CA TYR A 368 -8.51 54.14 -24.27
C TYR A 368 -8.05 55.58 -24.51
N SER A 369 -6.74 55.83 -24.62
CA SER A 369 -6.21 57.17 -24.91
C SER A 369 -6.62 57.68 -26.29
N ALA A 370 -6.74 56.81 -27.28
CA ALA A 370 -7.22 57.14 -28.62
C ALA A 370 -8.72 57.46 -28.62
N ALA A 371 -9.54 56.67 -27.91
CA ALA A 371 -10.96 56.95 -27.72
C ALA A 371 -11.20 58.27 -26.98
N ALA A 372 -10.44 58.53 -25.91
CA ALA A 372 -10.49 59.81 -25.18
C ALA A 372 -10.12 61.00 -26.08
N LYS A 373 -9.10 60.87 -26.94
CA LYS A 373 -8.78 61.89 -27.95
C LYS A 373 -9.87 62.07 -28.99
N MET A 374 -10.52 60.99 -29.43
CA MET A 374 -11.61 61.05 -30.39
C MET A 374 -12.83 61.77 -29.79
N ILE A 375 -13.13 61.53 -28.51
CA ILE A 375 -14.16 62.25 -27.76
C ILE A 375 -13.80 63.74 -27.66
N SER A 376 -12.55 64.08 -27.32
CA SER A 376 -12.10 65.47 -27.28
C SER A 376 -12.21 66.16 -28.64
N MET A 377 -11.85 65.49 -29.74
CA MET A 377 -12.02 66.05 -31.08
C MET A 377 -13.50 66.19 -31.47
N MET A 378 -14.37 65.27 -31.02
CA MET A 378 -15.81 65.41 -31.20
C MET A 378 -16.36 66.61 -30.41
N ASP A 379 -15.86 66.85 -29.20
CA ASP A 379 -16.19 68.03 -28.38
C ASP A 379 -15.75 69.32 -29.08
N ASP A 380 -14.51 69.36 -29.60
CA ASP A 380 -14.00 70.51 -30.37
C ASP A 380 -14.82 70.75 -31.66
N MET A 381 -15.24 69.68 -32.34
CA MET A 381 -16.12 69.77 -33.51
C MET A 381 -17.52 70.25 -33.15
N LEU A 382 -18.06 69.82 -32.01
CA LEU A 382 -19.34 70.30 -31.51
C LEU A 382 -19.27 71.78 -31.12
N ASP A 383 -18.22 72.20 -30.43
CA ASP A 383 -18.00 73.60 -30.06
C ASP A 383 -17.83 74.51 -31.28
N THR A 384 -17.12 74.04 -32.32
CA THR A 384 -17.01 74.81 -33.57
C THR A 384 -18.34 74.90 -34.32
N LEU A 385 -19.13 73.83 -34.36
CA LEU A 385 -20.49 73.85 -34.93
C LEU A 385 -21.42 74.79 -34.15
N VAL A 386 -21.39 74.75 -32.82
CA VAL A 386 -22.19 75.61 -31.95
C VAL A 386 -21.80 77.08 -32.10
N ASN A 387 -20.50 77.39 -32.17
CA ASN A 387 -20.01 78.76 -32.33
C ASN A 387 -20.26 79.33 -33.74
N MET A 388 -20.32 78.49 -34.78
CA MET A 388 -20.76 78.93 -36.12
C MET A 388 -22.25 79.23 -36.18
N VAL A 389 -23.09 78.51 -35.42
CA VAL A 389 -24.53 78.74 -35.36
C VAL A 389 -24.89 79.94 -34.47
N SER A 390 -24.13 80.22 -33.41
CA SER A 390 -24.40 81.35 -32.50
C SER A 390 -24.00 82.73 -33.06
N THR A 391 -23.18 82.78 -34.12
CA THR A 391 -22.74 84.03 -34.76
C THR A 391 -23.66 84.53 -35.89
N THR A 392 -24.81 83.89 -36.11
CA THR A 392 -25.76 84.24 -37.20
C THR A 392 -27.11 84.83 -36.76
N THR A 393 -27.23 85.33 -35.52
CA THR A 393 -28.36 86.16 -35.07
C THR A 393 -27.85 87.44 -34.44
#